data_AF-A0A945MLT6-F1
#
_entry.id   AF-A0A945MLT6-F1
#
_cell.length_a   1.000
_cell.length_b   1.000
_cell.length_c   1.000
_cell.angle_alpha   90.00
_cell.angle_beta   90.00
_cell.angle_gamma   90.00
#
_symmetry.space_group_name_H-M   'P 1'
#
loop_
_entity.id
_entity.type
_entity.pdbx_description
1 polymer ?
#
loop_
_entity_poly.entity_id
_entity_poly.type
_entity_poly.pdbx_seq_one_letter_code
_entity_poly.pdbx_strand_id
1 'polypeptide(L)'
;MIQVILSDQSRGLVKARQLGLMRRSAFLVNTARGAIVEEAALVAALKDGVIAGAALDVYEQEPLPDDRALLALENVLLTPHLGL
;
A
#
# COMPACT_ATOMS: atom_id res chain seq x y z
N MET A 1 -2.99 -7.51 6.43
CA MET A 1 -2.87 -8.26 5.16
C MET A 1 -4.17 -8.12 4.40
N ILE A 2 -4.10 -7.71 3.14
CA ILE A 2 -5.28 -7.52 2.26
C ILE A 2 -5.40 -8.76 1.36
N GLN A 3 -6.58 -9.40 1.39
CA GLN A 3 -6.91 -10.61 0.61
C GLN A 3 -8.33 -10.54 0.02
N VAL A 4 -8.87 -9.34 -0.12
CA VAL A 4 -10.22 -9.14 -0.67
C VAL A 4 -10.17 -9.01 -2.19
N ILE A 5 -11.24 -9.44 -2.86
CA ILE A 5 -11.41 -9.25 -4.29
C ILE A 5 -11.58 -7.76 -4.59
N LEU A 6 -10.90 -7.24 -5.62
CA LEU A 6 -11.16 -5.89 -6.12
C LEU A 6 -12.54 -5.85 -6.80
N SER A 7 -13.40 -5.00 -6.26
CA SER A 7 -14.74 -4.68 -6.76
C SER A 7 -14.99 -3.19 -6.54
N ASP A 8 -16.16 -2.69 -6.95
CA ASP A 8 -16.53 -1.30 -6.66
C ASP A 8 -16.65 -1.01 -5.17
N GLN A 9 -16.93 -2.02 -4.34
CA GLN A 9 -16.99 -1.87 -2.89
C GLN A 9 -15.62 -1.84 -2.21
N SER A 10 -14.63 -2.53 -2.78
CA SER A 10 -13.28 -2.63 -2.19
C SER A 10 -12.26 -1.69 -2.82
N ARG A 11 -12.61 -1.03 -3.93
CA ARG A 11 -11.79 0.03 -4.52
C ARG A 11 -11.61 1.18 -3.55
N GLY A 12 -10.36 1.51 -3.23
CA GLY A 12 -10.02 2.52 -2.23
C GLY A 12 -10.58 2.22 -0.84
N LEU A 13 -10.73 0.94 -0.48
CA LEU A 13 -11.21 0.52 0.85
C LEU A 13 -10.29 1.03 1.97
N VAL A 14 -8.98 1.07 1.71
CA VAL A 14 -7.98 1.58 2.64
C VAL A 14 -7.54 2.98 2.19
N LYS A 15 -7.93 3.99 2.96
CA LYS A 15 -7.55 5.39 2.78
C LYS A 15 -6.84 5.93 4.03
N ALA A 16 -6.55 7.23 4.04
CA ALA A 16 -5.91 7.91 5.18
C ALA A 16 -6.60 7.63 6.52
N ARG A 17 -7.94 7.57 6.54
CA ARG A 17 -8.69 7.26 7.77
C ARG A 17 -8.36 5.87 8.31
N GLN A 18 -8.38 4.83 7.48
CA GLN A 18 -8.09 3.46 7.91
C GLN A 18 -6.64 3.32 8.38
N LEU A 19 -5.70 3.95 7.66
CA LEU A 19 -4.28 3.95 8.02
C LEU A 19 -4.05 4.65 9.37
N GLY A 20 -4.72 5.78 9.63
CA GLY A 20 -4.63 6.51 10.90
C GLY A 20 -5.23 5.79 12.10
N LEU A 21 -6.03 4.73 11.90
CA LEU A 21 -6.55 3.87 12.96
C LEU A 21 -5.59 2.71 13.32
N MET A 22 -4.54 2.50 12.51
CA MET A 22 -3.56 1.45 12.76
C MET A 22 -2.61 1.85 13.90
N ARG A 23 -1.99 0.86 14.54
CA ARG A 23 -0.89 1.12 15.48
C ARG A 23 0.31 1.67 14.70
N ARG A 24 1.08 2.57 15.32
CA ARG A 24 2.33 3.07 14.74
C ARG A 24 3.35 1.96 14.42
N SER A 25 3.30 0.85 15.13
CA SER A 25 4.15 -0.33 14.88
C SER A 25 3.61 -1.28 13.80
N ALA A 26 2.48 -0.97 13.17
CA ALA A 26 1.81 -1.88 12.24
C ALA A 26 2.49 -1.90 10.87
N PHE A 27 2.38 -3.06 10.20
CA PHE A 27 2.78 -3.23 8.81
C PHE A 27 1.56 -3.52 7.95
N LEU A 28 1.49 -2.88 6.77
CA LEU A 28 0.47 -3.19 5.77
C LEU A 28 1.05 -4.14 4.71
N VAL A 29 0.37 -5.24 4.43
CA VAL A 29 0.76 -6.18 3.36
C VAL A 29 -0.37 -6.23 2.34
N ASN A 30 -0.05 -5.96 1.07
CA ASN A 30 -0.99 -6.05 -0.05
C ASN A 30 -0.40 -6.88 -1.20
N THR A 31 -0.97 -8.06 -1.41
CA THR A 31 -0.70 -8.94 -2.57
C THR A 31 -1.97 -9.16 -3.40
N ALA A 32 -3.05 -8.42 -3.11
CA ALA A 32 -4.34 -8.57 -3.79
C ALA A 32 -4.41 -7.71 -5.05
N ARG A 33 -4.74 -6.42 -4.93
CA ARG A 33 -4.72 -5.43 -6.03
C ARG A 33 -4.34 -4.06 -5.48
N GLY A 34 -3.58 -3.28 -6.25
CA GLY A 34 -3.13 -1.95 -5.82
C GLY A 34 -4.29 -1.00 -5.53
N ALA A 35 -5.29 -0.96 -6.41
CA ALA A 35 -6.46 -0.08 -6.30
C ALA A 35 -7.37 -0.32 -5.06
N ILE A 36 -7.09 -1.31 -4.22
CA ILE A 36 -7.78 -1.50 -2.92
C ILE A 36 -7.28 -0.47 -1.88
N VAL A 37 -6.03 -0.03 -2.02
CA VAL A 37 -5.41 0.98 -1.18
C VAL A 37 -5.22 2.25 -2.00
N GLU A 38 -5.57 3.40 -1.44
CA GLU A 38 -5.25 4.69 -2.05
C GLU A 38 -3.75 4.96 -1.89
N GLU A 39 -3.00 4.90 -2.98
CA GLU A 39 -1.53 4.90 -2.93
C GLU A 39 -0.98 6.19 -2.34
N ALA A 40 -1.56 7.35 -2.67
CA ALA A 40 -1.17 8.64 -2.12
C ALA A 40 -1.31 8.68 -0.59
N ALA A 41 -2.38 8.09 -0.05
CA ALA A 41 -2.60 8.01 1.40
C ALA A 41 -1.60 7.05 2.05
N LEU A 42 -1.27 5.93 1.39
CA LEU A 42 -0.27 4.98 1.88
C LEU A 42 1.12 5.63 1.92
N VAL A 43 1.53 6.30 0.85
CA VAL A 43 2.81 7.04 0.77
C VAL A 43 2.91 8.06 1.91
N ALA A 44 1.86 8.86 2.13
CA ALA A 44 1.84 9.84 3.21
C ALA A 44 1.95 9.16 4.58
N ALA A 45 1.17 8.10 4.84
CA ALA A 45 1.20 7.38 6.10
C ALA A 45 2.56 6.75 6.41
N LEU A 46 3.26 6.25 5.39
CA LEU A 46 4.60 5.66 5.53
C LEU A 46 5.66 6.73 5.74
N LYS A 47 5.60 7.82 4.97
CA LYS A 47 6.51 8.97 5.09
C LYS A 47 6.41 9.66 6.44
N ASP A 48 5.20 9.82 6.95
CA ASP A 48 4.93 10.50 8.23
C ASP A 48 5.03 9.56 9.44
N GLY A 49 5.34 8.27 9.22
CA GLY A 49 5.47 7.28 10.29
C GLY A 49 4.16 6.98 11.03
N VAL A 50 3.02 7.10 10.35
CA VAL A 50 1.69 6.70 10.87
C VAL A 50 1.64 5.18 11.07
N ILE A 51 2.28 4.43 10.17
CA ILE A 51 2.53 2.99 10.28
C ILE A 51 4.02 2.71 10.09
N ALA A 52 4.49 1.56 10.57
CA ALA A 52 5.91 1.23 10.59
C ALA A 52 6.46 0.94 9.19
N GLY A 53 5.65 0.33 8.33
CA GLY A 53 6.08 -0.02 6.97
C GLY A 53 5.02 -0.74 6.16
N ALA A 54 5.37 -1.09 4.92
CA ALA A 54 4.52 -1.87 4.04
C ALA A 54 5.30 -2.89 3.19
N ALA A 55 4.63 -3.97 2.81
CA ALA A 55 5.11 -4.92 1.80
C ALA A 55 4.06 -5.03 0.69
N LEU A 56 4.43 -4.68 -0.54
CA LEU A 56 3.52 -4.54 -1.68
C LEU A 56 4.04 -5.35 -2.87
N ASP A 57 3.19 -6.21 -3.42
CA ASP A 57 3.44 -6.92 -4.68
C ASP A 57 2.61 -6.33 -5.84
N VAL A 58 1.69 -5.41 -5.54
CA VAL A 58 0.71 -4.85 -6.48
C VAL A 58 0.62 -3.33 -6.33
N TYR A 59 0.33 -2.64 -7.43
CA TYR A 59 0.40 -1.17 -7.52
C TYR A 59 -0.85 -0.59 -8.19
N GLU A 60 -1.13 0.71 -8.02
CA GLU A 60 -2.23 1.34 -8.77
C GLU A 60 -1.96 1.38 -10.27
N GLN A 61 -0.70 1.61 -10.65
CA GLN A 61 -0.22 1.57 -12.01
C GLN A 61 0.88 0.52 -12.14
N GLU A 62 0.73 -0.36 -13.14
CA GLU A 62 1.65 -1.44 -13.41
C GLU A 62 2.12 -1.43 -14.87
N PRO A 63 3.42 -1.61 -15.15
CA PRO A 63 4.53 -1.73 -14.19
C PRO A 63 4.73 -0.48 -13.33
N LEU A 64 5.35 -0.63 -12.15
CA LEU A 64 5.62 0.50 -11.27
C LEU A 64 6.56 1.49 -11.99
N PRO A 65 6.16 2.76 -12.20
CA PRO A 65 7.05 3.75 -12.81
C PRO A 65 8.27 4.06 -11.93
N ASP A 66 9.41 4.33 -12.57
CA ASP A 66 10.70 4.58 -11.90
C ASP A 66 10.71 5.84 -11.01
N ASP A 67 9.76 6.76 -11.22
CA ASP A 67 9.63 8.02 -10.48
C ASP A 67 8.66 7.95 -9.28
N ARG A 68 8.15 6.77 -8.94
CA ARG A 68 7.15 6.65 -7.87
C ARG A 68 7.76 6.84 -6.49
N ALA A 69 7.06 7.62 -5.68
CA ALA A 69 7.42 7.90 -4.29
C ALA A 69 7.63 6.65 -3.44
N LEU A 70 6.92 5.54 -3.75
CA LEU A 70 7.10 4.25 -3.08
C LEU A 70 8.54 3.72 -3.16
N LEU A 71 9.24 3.95 -4.27
CA LEU A 71 10.63 3.50 -4.47
C LEU A 71 11.63 4.23 -3.55
N ALA A 72 11.28 5.42 -3.06
CA ALA A 72 12.13 6.25 -2.22
C ALA A 72 11.95 5.99 -0.71
N LEU A 73 10.98 5.16 -0.32
CA LEU A 73 10.66 4.90 1.09
C LEU A 73 11.48 3.73 1.64
N GLU A 74 12.28 3.99 2.68
CA GLU A 74 13.14 2.97 3.31
C GLU A 74 12.36 1.89 4.07
N ASN A 75 11.11 2.17 4.43
CA ASN A 75 10.24 1.27 5.20
C ASN A 75 9.23 0.51 4.33
N VAL A 76 9.56 0.32 3.05
CA VAL A 76 8.70 -0.38 2.09
C VAL A 76 9.48 -1.48 1.38
N LEU A 77 8.89 -2.68 1.33
CA LEU A 77 9.35 -3.78 0.50
C LEU A 77 8.44 -3.90 -0.73
N LEU A 78 9.04 -3.88 -1.92
CA LEU A 78 8.33 -3.89 -3.20
C LEU A 78 8.76 -5.09 -4.04
N THR A 79 7.78 -5.82 -4.59
CA THR A 79 8.02 -6.92 -5.53
C THR A 79 7.17 -6.73 -6.80
N PRO A 80 7.66 -7.13 -7.99
CA PRO A 80 7.00 -6.81 -9.26
C PRO A 80 5.90 -7.82 -9.63
N HIS A 81 4.81 -7.87 -8.86
CA HIS A 81 3.62 -8.69 -9.12
C HIS A 81 3.94 -10.18 -9.37
N LEU A 82 4.73 -10.76 -8.46
CA LEU A 82 5.23 -12.14 -8.56
C LEU A 82 4.32 -13.18 -7.90
N GLY A 83 3.28 -12.77 -7.17
CA GLY A 83 2.32 -13.66 -6.55
C GLY A 83 2.76 -14.22 -5.19
N LEU A 84 3.25 -13.33 -4.29
CA LEU A 84 3.50 -13.68 -2.88
C LEU A 84 2.29 -14.32 -2.18
#